data_AF-A0A2I0D174-F1
#
_entry.id   AF-A0A2I0D174-F1
#
_cell.length_a   1.000
_cell.length_b   1.000
_cell.length_c   1.000
_cell.angle_alpha   90.00
_cell.angle_beta   90.00
_cell.angle_gamma   90.00
#
_symmetry.space_group_name_H-M   'P 1'
#
loop_
_entity.id
_entity.type
_entity.pdbx_description
1 polymer ?
#
loop_
_entity_poly.entity_id
_entity_poly.type
_entity_poly.pdbx_seq_one_letter_code
_entity_poly.pdbx_strand_id
1 'polypeptide(L)'
;MTTAIAEKHLTFDVSKTSKTVNITYTGGPDAGGLVALKVRIDNQDLDDFERTVLTPSPGEQILFTYQGLATPVTANIIGTWENGYQQTVLLYYF
;
A
#
# COMPACT_ATOMS: atom_id res chain seq x y z
N MET A 1 -8.32 -31.33 5.71
CA MET A 1 -8.49 -30.38 4.59
C MET A 1 -7.57 -29.21 4.84
N THR A 2 -6.55 -29.04 4.00
CA THR A 2 -5.74 -27.81 3.96
C THR A 2 -6.49 -26.83 3.08
N THR A 3 -7.11 -25.81 3.68
CA THR A 3 -7.70 -24.71 2.93
C THR A 3 -6.56 -23.98 2.23
N ALA A 4 -6.49 -24.06 0.90
CA ALA A 4 -5.60 -23.19 0.15
C ALA A 4 -6.07 -21.75 0.43
N ILE A 5 -5.19 -20.94 1.03
CA ILE A 5 -5.44 -19.52 1.18
C ILE A 5 -5.30 -18.93 -0.22
N ALA A 6 -6.41 -18.51 -0.83
CA ALA A 6 -6.37 -17.84 -2.12
C ALA A 6 -5.74 -16.45 -1.93
N GLU A 7 -4.77 -16.12 -2.78
CA GLU A 7 -4.21 -14.76 -2.87
C GLU A 7 -5.34 -13.78 -3.19
N LYS A 8 -5.36 -12.66 -2.46
CA LYS A 8 -6.30 -11.55 -2.63
C LYS A 8 -5.72 -10.54 -3.62
N HIS A 9 -6.50 -10.13 -4.60
CA HIS A 9 -6.08 -9.10 -5.56
C HIS A 9 -6.62 -7.71 -5.18
N LEU A 10 -5.68 -6.83 -4.83
CA LEU A 10 -5.87 -5.40 -4.67
C LEU A 10 -5.10 -4.65 -5.76
N THR A 11 -5.58 -3.50 -6.18
CA THR A 11 -4.98 -2.68 -7.24
C THR A 11 -4.60 -1.31 -6.70
N PHE A 12 -3.47 -0.80 -7.18
CA PHE A 12 -2.90 0.47 -6.77
C PHE A 12 -2.32 1.20 -7.98
N ASP A 13 -2.58 2.49 -8.05
CA ASP A 13 -1.89 3.40 -8.97
C ASP A 13 -0.86 4.20 -8.18
N VAL A 14 0.37 4.26 -8.68
CA VAL A 14 1.45 5.00 -8.03
C VAL A 14 1.91 6.15 -8.92
N SER A 15 2.05 7.32 -8.32
CA SER A 15 2.63 8.49 -8.97
C SER A 15 3.66 9.14 -8.07
N LYS A 16 4.71 9.65 -8.69
CA LYS A 16 5.84 10.27 -8.00
C LYS A 16 6.17 11.61 -8.63
N THR A 17 6.50 12.57 -7.79
CA THR A 17 7.16 13.83 -8.17
C THR A 17 8.54 13.90 -7.52
N SER A 18 9.26 15.02 -7.68
CA SER A 18 10.54 15.22 -7.00
C SER A 18 10.43 15.22 -5.47
N LYS A 19 9.24 15.50 -4.90
CA LYS A 19 9.02 15.63 -3.46
C LYS A 19 7.85 14.84 -2.90
N THR A 20 7.11 14.13 -3.75
CA THR A 20 5.93 13.39 -3.30
C THR A 20 5.89 12.00 -3.90
N VAL A 21 5.35 11.07 -3.12
CA VAL A 21 4.85 9.79 -3.59
C VAL A 21 3.37 9.73 -3.22
N ASN A 22 2.53 9.45 -4.20
CA ASN A 22 1.12 9.23 -4.00
C ASN A 22 0.76 7.82 -4.44
N ILE A 23 0.22 7.03 -3.51
CA ILE A 23 -0.29 5.69 -3.77
C ILE A 23 -1.81 5.78 -3.68
N THR A 24 -2.49 5.56 -4.81
CA THR A 24 -3.95 5.56 -4.89
C THR A 24 -4.45 4.13 -4.83
N TYR A 25 -5.26 3.80 -3.83
CA TYR A 25 -5.93 2.52 -3.77
C TYR A 25 -7.09 2.50 -4.75
N THR A 26 -7.07 1.62 -5.76
CA THR A 26 -8.10 1.59 -6.82
C THR A 26 -9.12 0.46 -6.64
N GLY A 27 -9.03 -0.29 -5.54
CA GLY A 27 -9.93 -1.40 -5.25
C GLY A 27 -9.32 -2.74 -5.64
N GLY A 28 -10.05 -3.52 -6.45
CA GLY A 28 -9.70 -4.87 -6.87
C GLY A 28 -10.83 -5.86 -6.60
N PRO A 29 -10.80 -7.05 -7.24
CA PRO A 29 -11.86 -8.06 -7.08
C PRO A 29 -12.00 -8.58 -5.65
N ASP A 30 -10.95 -8.42 -4.82
CA ASP A 30 -10.91 -8.86 -3.44
C ASP A 30 -10.97 -7.71 -2.42
N ALA A 31 -11.38 -6.51 -2.84
CA ALA A 31 -11.56 -5.36 -1.96
C ALA A 31 -12.65 -5.57 -0.88
N GLY A 32 -13.58 -6.49 -1.11
CA GLY A 32 -14.66 -6.80 -0.17
C GLY A 32 -14.14 -7.28 1.18
N GLY A 33 -14.58 -6.64 2.26
CA GLY A 33 -14.17 -6.95 3.63
C GLY A 33 -12.76 -6.47 3.99
N LEU A 34 -12.13 -5.61 3.19
CA LEU A 34 -10.87 -4.95 3.54
C LEU A 34 -11.13 -3.89 4.63
N VAL A 35 -10.48 -4.02 5.79
CA VAL A 35 -10.67 -3.13 6.94
C VAL A 35 -9.51 -2.18 7.18
N ALA A 36 -8.32 -2.50 6.67
CA ALA A 36 -7.17 -1.61 6.78
C ALA A 36 -6.17 -1.80 5.64
N LEU A 37 -5.51 -0.71 5.27
CA LEU A 37 -4.29 -0.69 4.46
C LEU A 37 -3.18 -0.03 5.26
N LYS A 38 -2.09 -0.75 5.48
CA LYS A 38 -0.84 -0.18 5.99
C LYS A 38 0.15 -0.07 4.84
N VAL A 39 0.64 1.13 4.56
CA VAL A 39 1.61 1.42 3.51
C VAL A 39 2.90 1.85 4.18
N ARG A 40 3.98 1.11 3.90
CA ARG A 40 5.34 1.45 4.31
C ARG A 40 6.21 1.69 3.08
N ILE A 41 6.86 2.83 3.01
CA ILE A 41 7.84 3.16 1.97
C ILE A 41 9.23 3.10 2.60
N ASP A 42 10.11 2.30 2.03
CA ASP A 42 11.53 2.30 2.40
C ASP A 42 12.31 3.13 1.37
N ASN A 43 13.14 4.06 1.84
CA ASN A 43 13.93 4.96 1.00
C ASN A 43 15.41 4.55 0.91
N GLN A 44 16.12 5.11 -0.07
CA GLN A 44 17.54 4.79 -0.32
C GLN A 44 18.47 5.17 0.83
N ASP A 45 18.11 6.20 1.60
CA ASP A 45 18.84 6.72 2.75
C ASP A 45 18.55 5.96 4.05
N LEU A 46 17.83 4.84 3.96
CA LEU A 46 17.38 4.00 5.09
C LEU A 46 16.29 4.64 5.95
N ASP A 47 15.78 5.82 5.59
CA ASP A 47 14.57 6.37 6.18
C ASP A 47 13.33 5.63 5.65
N ASP A 48 12.31 5.49 6.49
CA ASP A 48 11.03 4.93 6.09
C ASP A 48 9.85 5.84 6.43
N PHE A 49 8.81 5.72 5.62
CA PHE A 49 7.52 6.30 5.91
C PHE A 49 6.49 5.22 6.14
N GLU A 50 5.57 5.48 7.06
CA GLU A 50 4.46 4.59 7.33
C GLU A 50 3.15 5.39 7.44
N ARG A 51 2.10 4.87 6.80
CA ARG A 51 0.72 5.34 6.92
C ARG A 51 -0.21 4.15 7.08
N THR A 52 -1.23 4.31 7.90
CA THR A 52 -2.35 3.36 7.98
C THR A 52 -3.65 4.07 7.63
N VAL A 53 -4.41 3.47 6.73
CA VAL A 53 -5.78 3.86 6.38
C VAL A 53 -6.72 2.80 6.94
N LEU A 54 -7.66 3.23 7.76
CA LEU A 54 -8.77 2.39 8.24
C LEU A 54 -9.95 2.52 7.28
N THR A 55 -10.66 1.42 7.07
CA THR A 55 -11.83 1.35 6.16
C THR A 55 -11.56 2.00 4.80
N PRO A 56 -10.51 1.55 4.08
CA PRO A 56 -10.09 2.17 2.83
C PRO A 56 -11.18 2.09 1.77
N SER A 57 -11.33 3.16 0.98
CA SER A 57 -12.30 3.23 -0.13
C SER A 57 -11.57 3.35 -1.48
N PRO A 58 -12.08 2.76 -2.58
CA PRO A 58 -11.49 2.97 -3.89
C PRO A 58 -11.42 4.46 -4.26
N GLY A 59 -10.25 4.91 -4.71
CA GLY A 59 -9.92 6.32 -4.95
C GLY A 59 -9.16 6.99 -3.79
N GLU A 60 -9.02 6.32 -2.64
CA GLU A 60 -8.27 6.84 -1.49
C GLU A 60 -6.81 7.11 -1.87
N GLN A 61 -6.35 8.34 -1.58
CA GLN A 61 -4.98 8.78 -1.86
C GLN A 61 -4.13 8.78 -0.61
N ILE A 62 -3.02 8.05 -0.66
CA ILE A 62 -2.06 7.92 0.44
C ILE A 62 -0.82 8.72 0.05
N LEU A 63 -0.83 10.00 0.43
CA LEU A 63 0.22 10.95 0.08
C LEU A 63 1.35 11.00 1.11
N PHE A 64 2.57 10.85 0.61
CA PHE A 64 3.83 11.00 1.33
C PHE A 64 4.58 12.21 0.78
N THR A 65 5.00 13.12 1.66
CA THR A 65 5.71 14.35 1.30
C THR A 65 7.10 14.35 1.92
N TYR A 66 8.10 14.58 1.09
CA TYR A 66 9.51 14.60 1.47
C TYR A 66 9.98 16.04 1.68
N GLN A 67 10.83 16.26 2.68
CA GLN A 67 11.53 17.54 2.82
C GLN A 67 12.59 17.70 1.72
N GLY A 68 13.33 16.62 1.45
CA GLY A 68 14.30 16.48 0.37
C GLY A 68 13.72 15.87 -0.91
N LEU A 69 14.59 15.25 -1.73
CA LEU A 69 14.17 14.50 -2.91
C LEU A 69 13.51 13.18 -2.50
N ALA A 70 12.46 12.79 -3.21
CA ALA A 70 11.83 11.49 -3.02
C ALA A 70 12.71 10.36 -3.61
N THR A 71 13.22 9.50 -2.73
CA THR A 71 14.11 8.36 -3.04
C THR A 71 13.50 6.99 -2.64
N PRO A 72 12.22 6.70 -2.96
CA PRO A 72 11.62 5.41 -2.61
C PRO A 72 12.32 4.26 -3.33
N VAL A 73 12.52 3.14 -2.62
CA VAL A 73 13.04 1.88 -3.16
C VAL A 73 11.91 0.85 -3.26
N THR A 74 11.17 0.71 -2.17
CA THR A 74 10.05 -0.23 -2.04
C THR A 74 8.85 0.43 -1.39
N ALA A 75 7.65 -0.03 -1.78
CA ALA A 75 6.43 0.17 -1.01
C ALA A 75 5.84 -1.19 -0.63
N ASN A 76 5.78 -1.44 0.68
CA ASN A 76 5.12 -2.59 1.28
C ASN A 76 3.70 -2.18 1.66
N ILE A 77 2.71 -2.71 0.96
CA ILE A 77 1.29 -2.44 1.24
C ILE A 77 0.67 -3.68 1.85
N ILE A 78 0.29 -3.60 3.12
CA ILE A 78 -0.34 -4.69 3.86
C ILE A 78 -1.85 -4.44 3.91
N GLY A 79 -2.61 -5.26 3.20
CA GLY A 79 -4.06 -5.33 3.35
C GLY A 79 -4.43 -6.19 4.55
N THR A 80 -5.40 -5.75 5.34
CA THR A 80 -6.01 -6.53 6.43
C THR A 80 -7.52 -6.63 6.20
N TRP A 81 -8.06 -7.85 6.21
CA TRP A 81 -9.49 -8.11 6.03
C TRP A 81 -10.20 -8.40 7.37
N GLU A 82 -11.52 -8.33 7.38
CA GLU A 82 -12.39 -8.54 8.56
C GLU A 82 -12.11 -9.86 9.29
N ASN A 83 -11.71 -10.89 8.57
CA ASN A 83 -11.37 -12.21 9.12
C ASN A 83 -9.94 -12.29 9.70
N GLY A 84 -9.20 -11.17 9.74
CA GLY A 84 -7.81 -11.10 10.19
C GLY A 84 -6.79 -11.57 9.16
N TYR A 85 -7.21 -11.98 7.95
CA TYR A 85 -6.28 -12.29 6.88
C TYR A 85 -5.45 -11.06 6.52
N GLN A 86 -4.15 -11.28 6.31
CA GLN A 86 -3.23 -10.24 5.87
C GLN A 86 -2.47 -10.70 4.64
N GLN A 87 -2.30 -9.77 3.70
CA GLN A 87 -1.47 -9.98 2.54
C GLN A 87 -0.66 -8.72 2.23
N THR A 88 0.59 -8.93 1.83
CA THR A 88 1.48 -7.86 1.38
C THR A 88 1.48 -7.80 -0.15
N VAL A 89 1.30 -6.60 -0.68
CA VAL A 89 1.61 -6.24 -2.06
C VAL A 89 2.91 -5.43 -2.03
N LEU A 90 3.92 -5.90 -2.75
CA LEU A 90 5.23 -5.26 -2.81
C LEU A 90 5.41 -4.57 -4.17
N LEU A 91 5.67 -3.26 -4.12
CA LEU A 91 5.93 -2.42 -5.28
C LEU A 91 7.41 -1.99 -5.27
N TYR A 92 8.03 -1.96 -6.45
CA TYR A 92 9.44 -1.62 -6.64
C TYR A 92 9.62 -0.47 -7.65
N TYR A 93 10.64 0.37 -7.43
CA TYR A 93 11.16 1.34 -8.40
C TYR A 93 10.08 2.22 -9.08
N PHE A 94 9.34 3.00 -8.29
CA PHE A 94 8.26 3.88 -8.76
C PHE A 94 8.54 5.38 -8.52
#